data_AF-A0A510USI7-F1
#
_entry.id   AF-A0A510USI7-F1
#
_cell.length_a   1.000
_cell.length_b   1.000
_cell.length_c   1.000
_cell.angle_alpha   90.00
_cell.angle_beta   90.00
_cell.angle_gamma   90.00
#
_symmetry.space_group_name_H-M   'P 1'
#
loop_
_entity.id
_entity.type
_entity.pdbx_description
1 polymer ?
#
loop_
_entity_poly.entity_id
_entity_poly.type
_entity_poly.pdbx_seq_one_letter_code
_entity_poly.pdbx_strand_id
1 'polypeptide(L)'
;MNFWQWVWILLWWFLFFAYLVILFQILSDLFRDSTLSGWWKAVWIVFLIVFPFLTALVYVVSRGKSMAERQEAAVRRARSETDSYIREVAGTKSAAEHIADAKALLDSGAINEDEFALLKAKALAA
;
A
#
# COMPACT_ATOMS: atom_id res chain seq x y z
N MET A 1 -1.20 44.25 -27.80
CA MET A 1 -0.83 43.15 -26.87
C MET A 1 0.22 42.30 -27.54
N ASN A 2 1.36 42.08 -26.88
CA ASN A 2 2.49 41.33 -27.44
C ASN A 2 2.34 39.82 -27.18
N PHE A 3 2.94 38.98 -28.02
CA PHE A 3 2.92 37.51 -27.87
C PHE A 3 3.33 37.06 -26.45
N TRP A 4 4.40 37.63 -25.91
CA TRP A 4 4.88 37.33 -24.55
C TRP A 4 3.87 37.69 -23.45
N GLN A 5 3.03 38.71 -23.65
CA GLN A 5 1.96 39.03 -22.70
C GLN A 5 0.89 37.94 -22.68
N TRP A 6 0.55 37.38 -23.84
CA TRP A 6 -0.39 36.25 -23.92
C TRP A 6 0.14 35.01 -23.21
N VAL A 7 1.43 34.70 -23.37
CA VAL A 7 2.09 33.59 -22.65
C VAL A 7 2.02 33.80 -21.14
N TRP A 8 2.31 35.01 -20.66
CA TRP A 8 2.26 35.32 -19.23
C TRP A 8 0.83 35.21 -18.67
N ILE A 9 -0.17 35.74 -19.40
CA ILE A 9 -1.58 35.61 -19.03
C ILE A 9 -2.00 34.14 -18.96
N LEU A 10 -1.60 33.32 -19.93
CA LEU A 10 -1.89 31.88 -19.93
C LEU A 10 -1.24 31.18 -18.74
N LEU A 11 0.00 31.53 -18.38
CA LEU A 11 0.67 31.01 -17.19
C LEU A 11 -0.07 31.42 -15.90
N TRP A 12 -0.52 32.66 -15.77
CA TRP A 12 -1.32 33.10 -14.61
C TRP A 12 -2.64 32.35 -14.51
N TRP A 13 -3.35 32.16 -15.63
CA TRP A 13 -4.58 31.36 -15.64
C TRP A 13 -4.31 29.91 -15.28
N PHE A 14 -3.26 29.30 -15.83
CA PHE A 14 -2.87 27.94 -15.48
C PHE A 14 -2.58 27.81 -13.98
N LEU A 15 -1.78 28.71 -13.41
CA LEU A 15 -1.47 28.74 -11.98
C LEU A 15 -2.72 28.96 -11.13
N PHE A 16 -3.63 29.83 -11.57
CA PHE A 16 -4.90 30.06 -10.90
C PHE A 16 -5.79 28.81 -10.89
N PHE A 17 -5.94 28.13 -12.02
CA PHE A 17 -6.70 26.87 -12.09
C PHE A 17 -6.03 25.77 -11.28
N ALA A 18 -4.71 25.61 -11.36
CA ALA A 18 -3.96 24.65 -10.54
C ALA A 18 -4.17 24.93 -9.05
N TYR A 19 -4.14 26.20 -8.65
CA TYR A 19 -4.44 26.64 -7.29
C TYR A 19 -5.87 26.25 -6.87
N LEU A 20 -6.88 26.53 -7.70
CA LEU A 20 -8.26 26.14 -7.41
C LEU A 20 -8.41 24.62 -7.28
N VAL A 21 -7.75 23.84 -8.14
CA VAL A 21 -7.76 22.37 -8.07
C VAL A 21 -7.19 21.91 -6.72
N ILE A 22 -6.06 22.46 -6.29
CA ILE A 22 -5.46 22.15 -4.99
C ILE A 22 -6.40 22.55 -3.85
N LEU A 23 -7.01 23.74 -3.93
CA LEU A 23 -7.96 24.24 -2.94
C LEU A 23 -9.14 23.28 -2.77
N PHE A 24 -9.78 22.89 -3.87
CA PHE A 24 -10.90 21.94 -3.84
C PHE A 24 -10.50 20.56 -3.35
N GLN A 25 -9.29 20.09 -3.69
CA GLN A 25 -8.77 18.84 -3.14
C GLN A 25 -8.60 18.90 -1.62
N ILE A 26 -8.01 19.98 -1.09
CA ILE A 26 -7.85 20.20 0.35
C ILE A 26 -9.21 20.26 1.04
N LEU A 27 -10.17 21.01 0.49
CA LEU A 27 -11.52 21.07 1.04
C LEU A 27 -12.18 19.69 1.04
N SER A 28 -12.15 18.96 -0.08
CA SER A 28 -12.76 17.64 -0.17
C SER A 28 -12.13 16.64 0.79
N ASP A 29 -10.81 16.68 0.95
CA ASP A 29 -10.09 15.83 1.91
C ASP A 29 -10.48 16.18 3.35
N LEU A 30 -10.53 17.47 3.68
CA LEU A 30 -10.94 17.96 5.00
C LEU A 30 -12.37 17.54 5.36
N PHE A 31 -13.29 17.57 4.40
CA PHE A 31 -14.66 17.12 4.61
C PHE A 31 -14.76 15.59 4.71
N ARG A 32 -14.01 14.83 3.91
CA ARG A 32 -13.98 13.36 3.92
C ARG A 32 -13.38 12.77 5.20
N ASP A 33 -12.49 13.49 5.85
CA ASP A 33 -11.91 13.06 7.12
C ASP A 33 -12.97 13.07 8.24
N SER A 34 -13.44 11.88 8.62
CA SER A 34 -14.41 11.68 9.69
C SER A 34 -13.79 11.71 11.09
N THR A 35 -12.46 11.75 11.19
CA THR A 35 -11.75 11.80 12.48
C THR A 35 -11.61 13.22 13.01
N LEU A 36 -11.73 14.23 12.14
CA LEU A 36 -11.62 15.64 12.53
C LEU A 36 -12.97 16.21 12.96
N SER A 37 -13.01 16.85 14.13
CA SER A 37 -14.21 17.57 14.58
C SER A 37 -14.54 18.75 13.63
N GLY A 38 -15.84 19.06 13.50
CA GLY A 38 -16.30 20.13 12.62
C GLY A 38 -15.70 21.50 12.95
N TRP A 39 -15.39 21.75 14.22
CA TRP A 39 -14.72 22.98 14.66
C TRP A 39 -13.33 23.14 14.04
N TRP A 40 -12.52 22.07 14.03
CA TRP A 40 -11.20 22.12 13.39
C TRP A 40 -11.29 22.29 11.89
N LYS A 41 -12.33 21.73 11.24
CA LYS A 41 -12.57 21.99 9.81
C LYS A 41 -12.82 23.48 9.54
N ALA A 42 -13.62 24.14 10.38
CA ALA A 42 -13.86 25.58 10.26
C ALA A 42 -12.57 26.40 10.40
N VAL A 43 -11.72 26.08 11.38
CA VAL A 43 -10.42 26.74 11.56
C VAL A 43 -9.55 26.61 10.30
N TRP A 44 -9.44 25.39 9.75
CA TRP A 44 -8.68 25.16 8.52
C TRP A 44 -9.19 26.00 7.35
N ILE A 45 -10.51 26.09 7.18
CA ILE A 45 -11.12 26.88 6.11
C ILE A 45 -10.82 28.38 6.29
N VAL A 46 -10.92 28.92 7.51
CA VAL A 46 -10.58 30.32 7.78
C VAL A 46 -9.13 30.61 7.46
N PHE A 47 -8.20 29.76 7.91
CA PHE A 47 -6.78 29.90 7.59
C PHE A 47 -6.51 29.82 6.08
N LEU A 48 -7.22 28.94 5.36
CA LEU A 48 -7.08 28.80 3.92
C LEU A 48 -7.53 30.05 3.15
N ILE A 49 -8.49 30.82 3.69
CA ILE A 49 -8.95 32.08 3.09
C ILE A 49 -7.94 33.22 3.36
N VAL A 50 -7.42 33.30 4.59
CA VAL A 50 -6.52 34.41 5.01
C VAL A 50 -5.09 34.19 4.51
N PHE A 51 -4.60 32.95 4.56
CA PHE A 51 -3.22 32.57 4.23
C PHE A 51 -3.15 31.34 3.30
N PRO A 52 -3.73 31.41 2.08
CA PRO A 52 -3.97 30.25 1.23
C PRO A 52 -2.74 29.38 0.96
N PHE A 53 -1.62 29.98 0.54
CA PHE A 53 -0.41 29.23 0.21
C PHE A 53 0.25 28.59 1.43
N LEU A 54 0.32 29.32 2.54
CA LEU A 54 0.92 28.82 3.77
C LEU A 54 0.06 27.71 4.38
N THR A 55 -1.25 27.92 4.45
CA THR A 55 -2.18 26.93 4.98
C THR A 55 -2.22 25.68 4.10
N ALA A 56 -2.20 25.81 2.77
CA ALA A 56 -2.13 24.66 1.88
C ALA A 56 -0.85 23.84 2.11
N LEU A 57 0.30 24.50 2.27
CA LEU A 57 1.57 23.82 2.58
C LEU A 57 1.51 23.09 3.93
N VAL A 58 1.08 23.77 4.99
CA VAL A 58 0.96 23.19 6.33
C VAL A 58 -0.05 22.04 6.32
N TYR A 59 -1.15 22.16 5.57
CA TYR A 59 -2.14 21.10 5.42
C TYR A 59 -1.52 19.86 4.79
N VAL A 60 -0.83 20.00 3.66
CA VAL A 60 -0.18 18.87 2.98
C VAL A 60 0.87 18.20 3.86
N VAL A 61 1.67 18.97 4.61
CA VAL A 61 2.68 18.41 5.52
C VAL A 61 2.03 17.68 6.70
N SER A 62 1.01 18.26 7.31
CA SER A 62 0.35 17.69 8.50
C SER A 62 -0.57 16.52 8.17
N ARG A 63 -1.18 16.49 6.98
CA ARG A 63 -2.19 15.50 6.58
C ARG A 63 -1.83 14.65 5.37
N GLY A 64 -0.65 14.82 4.78
CA GLY A 64 -0.13 13.97 3.70
C GLY A 64 0.02 12.49 4.07
N LYS A 65 -0.05 12.17 5.37
CA LYS A 65 0.01 10.82 5.94
C LYS A 65 -1.06 9.86 5.43
N SER A 66 -2.20 10.38 4.94
CA SER A 66 -3.30 9.55 4.40
C SER A 66 -2.90 8.67 3.20
N MET A 67 -1.81 9.01 2.49
CA MET A 67 -1.29 8.17 1.39
C MET A 67 -0.35 7.06 1.87
N ALA A 68 0.51 7.34 2.85
CA ALA A 68 1.46 6.36 3.39
C ALA A 68 0.75 5.24 4.17
N GLU A 69 -0.27 5.59 4.96
CA GLU A 69 -1.01 4.61 5.77
C GLU A 69 -1.86 3.66 4.91
N ARG A 70 -2.41 4.13 3.79
CA ARG A 70 -3.13 3.29 2.83
C ARG A 70 -2.22 2.35 2.06
N GLN A 71 -1.02 2.82 1.69
CA GLN A 71 -0.04 1.98 1.02
C GLN A 71 0.47 0.87 1.96
N GLU A 72 0.75 1.20 3.22
CA GLU A 72 1.07 0.20 4.23
C GLU A 72 -0.07 -0.82 4.44
N ALA A 73 -1.32 -0.36 4.57
CA ALA A 73 -2.46 -1.25 4.74
C ALA A 73 -2.67 -2.18 3.53
N ALA A 74 -2.49 -1.67 2.31
CA ALA A 74 -2.55 -2.46 1.09
C ALA A 74 -1.41 -3.50 1.00
N VAL A 75 -0.18 -3.10 1.34
CA VAL A 75 0.98 -4.01 1.40
C VAL A 75 0.78 -5.09 2.46
N ARG A 76 0.24 -4.75 3.63
CA ARG A 76 -0.09 -5.72 4.68
C ARG A 76 -1.15 -6.72 4.22
N ARG A 77 -2.23 -6.28 3.56
CA ARG A 77 -3.26 -7.19 3.00
C ARG A 77 -2.71 -8.10 1.91
N ALA A 78 -1.93 -7.55 0.97
CA ALA A 78 -1.32 -8.34 -0.10
C ALA A 78 -0.36 -9.41 0.45
N ARG A 79 0.42 -9.09 1.50
CA ARG A 79 1.24 -10.09 2.20
C ARG A 79 0.40 -11.17 2.86
N SER A 80 -0.67 -10.82 3.57
CA SER A 80 -1.52 -11.83 4.23
C SER A 80 -2.18 -12.80 3.25
N GLU A 81 -2.63 -12.31 2.09
CA GLU A 81 -3.24 -13.15 1.04
C GLU A 81 -2.22 -14.07 0.36
N THR A 82 -1.00 -13.57 0.14
CA THR A 82 0.11 -14.36 -0.43
C THR A 82 0.55 -15.45 0.56
N ASP A 83 0.70 -15.12 1.84
CA ASP A 83 1.08 -16.08 2.89
C ASP A 83 0.00 -17.15 3.14
N SER A 84 -1.29 -16.83 2.97
CA SER A 84 -2.36 -17.84 3.02
C SER A 84 -2.31 -18.77 1.80
N TYR A 85 -2.11 -18.22 0.60
CA TYR A 85 -2.02 -19.02 -0.63
C TYR A 85 -0.80 -19.96 -0.62
N ILE A 86 0.36 -19.47 -0.15
CA ILE A 86 1.56 -20.31 -0.02
C ILE A 86 1.32 -21.43 1.00
N ARG A 87 0.66 -21.17 2.13
CA ARG A 87 0.32 -22.23 3.10
C ARG A 87 -0.66 -23.25 2.55
N GLU A 88 -1.65 -22.82 1.78
CA GLU A 88 -2.63 -23.71 1.16
C GLU A 88 -1.99 -24.60 0.08
N VAL A 89 -1.11 -24.04 -0.76
CA VAL A 89 -0.45 -24.78 -1.85
C VAL A 89 0.74 -25.62 -1.34
N ALA A 90 1.47 -25.17 -0.32
CA ALA A 90 2.59 -25.91 0.25
C ALA A 90 2.15 -26.93 1.32
N GLY A 91 1.00 -26.71 1.98
CA GLY A 91 0.48 -27.56 3.05
C GLY A 91 -0.32 -28.78 2.59
N THR A 92 -0.50 -28.99 1.27
CA THR A 92 -1.35 -30.06 0.73
C THR A 92 -0.67 -31.41 0.54
N LYS A 93 0.65 -31.54 0.72
CA LYS A 93 1.28 -32.86 0.67
C LYS A 93 1.13 -33.56 2.02
N SER A 94 0.36 -34.65 2.02
CA SER A 94 0.22 -35.52 3.17
C SER A 94 1.56 -36.15 3.55
N ALA A 95 1.73 -36.52 4.83
CA ALA A 95 2.91 -37.28 5.28
C ALA A 95 3.14 -38.55 4.43
N ALA A 96 2.06 -39.18 3.96
CA ALA A 96 2.11 -40.32 3.06
C ALA A 96 2.72 -39.99 1.68
N GLU A 97 2.37 -38.84 1.08
CA GLU A 97 2.95 -38.39 -0.20
C GLU A 97 4.43 -38.03 -0.04
N HIS A 98 4.83 -37.40 1.06
CA HIS A 98 6.24 -37.13 1.34
C HIS A 98 7.06 -38.42 1.48
N ILE A 99 6.51 -39.46 2.11
CA ILE A 99 7.16 -40.77 2.24
C ILE A 99 7.21 -41.50 0.89
N ALA A 100 6.17 -41.37 0.05
CA ALA A 100 6.13 -41.93 -1.29
C ALA A 100 7.19 -41.31 -2.22
N ASP A 101 7.33 -39.97 -2.20
CA ASP A 101 8.37 -39.25 -2.95
C ASP A 101 9.78 -39.67 -2.48
N ALA A 102 9.99 -39.78 -1.16
CA ALA A 102 11.26 -40.24 -0.61
C ALA A 102 11.58 -41.68 -1.03
N LYS A 103 10.58 -42.55 -1.13
CA LYS A 103 10.77 -43.92 -1.62
C LYS A 103 11.13 -43.95 -3.11
N ALA A 104 10.52 -43.11 -3.92
CA ALA A 104 10.88 -43.00 -5.35
C ALA A 104 12.35 -42.56 -5.53
N LEU A 105 12.84 -41.65 -4.69
CA LEU A 105 14.25 -41.24 -4.69
C LEU A 105 15.18 -42.40 -4.32
N LEU A 106 14.83 -43.20 -3.31
CA LEU A 106 15.59 -44.39 -2.92
C LEU A 106 15.61 -45.42 -4.05
N ASP A 107 14.45 -45.70 -4.65
CA ASP A 107 14.32 -46.66 -5.74
C ASP A 107 15.05 -46.21 -7.02
N SER A 108 15.21 -44.89 -7.21
CA SER A 108 16.03 -44.31 -8.30
C SER A 108 17.54 -44.31 -8.01
N GLY A 109 17.95 -44.64 -6.78
CA GLY A 109 19.35 -44.56 -6.32
C GLY A 109 19.86 -43.13 -6.08
N ALA A 110 18.98 -42.13 -6.08
CA ALA A 110 19.34 -40.74 -5.81
C ALA A 110 19.68 -40.48 -4.33
N ILE A 111 19.14 -41.31 -3.44
CA ILE A 111 19.43 -41.30 -1.99
C ILE A 111 19.69 -42.71 -1.50
N ASN A 112 20.32 -42.84 -0.32
CA ASN A 112 20.54 -44.12 0.36
C ASN A 112 19.47 -44.42 1.44
N GLU A 113 19.53 -45.62 2.03
CA GLU A 113 18.54 -46.05 3.03
C GLU A 113 18.54 -45.18 4.30
N ASP A 114 19.69 -44.69 4.74
CA ASP A 114 19.81 -43.83 5.92
C ASP A 114 19.15 -42.45 5.68
N GLU A 115 19.36 -41.89 4.49
CA GLU A 115 18.73 -40.65 4.04
C GLU A 115 17.21 -40.80 3.90
N PHE A 116 16.75 -41.95 3.39
CA PHE A 116 15.32 -42.27 3.33
C PHE A 116 14.70 -42.37 4.73
N ALA A 117 15.36 -43.04 5.67
CA ALA A 117 14.88 -43.17 7.04
C ALA A 117 14.73 -41.80 7.73
N LEU A 118 15.67 -40.88 7.48
CA LEU A 118 15.64 -39.52 8.01
C LEU A 118 14.51 -38.68 7.42
N LEU A 119 14.26 -38.79 6.11
CA LEU A 119 13.13 -38.13 5.44
C LEU A 119 11.78 -38.68 5.91
N LYS A 120 11.67 -40.00 6.09
CA LYS A 120 10.47 -40.66 6.63
C LYS A 120 10.15 -40.19 8.05
N ALA A 121 11.16 -40.12 8.93
CA ALA A 121 10.98 -39.62 10.30
C ALA A 121 10.52 -38.17 10.32
N LYS A 122 11.08 -37.32 9.44
CA LYS A 122 10.69 -35.91 9.32
C LYS A 122 9.25 -35.74 8.84
N ALA A 123 8.82 -36.55 7.87
CA ALA A 123 7.45 -36.52 7.35
C ALA A 123 6.42 -37.01 8.37
N LEU A 124 6.78 -37.95 9.25
CA LEU A 124 5.91 -38.45 10.32
C LEU A 124 5.83 -37.52 11.55
N ALA A 125 6.75 -36.55 11.65
CA ALA A 125 6.81 -35.59 12.75
C ALA A 125 6.13 -34.24 12.43
N ALA A 126 5.71 -34.03 11.18
CA ALA A 126 4.96 -32.86 10.71
C ALA A 126 3.45 -33.12 10.83
#